data_AF-A0A402C9T4-F1
#
_entry.id   AF-A0A402C9T4-F1
#
_cell.length_a   1.000
_cell.length_b   1.000
_cell.length_c   1.000
_cell.angle_alpha   90.00
_cell.angle_beta   90.00
_cell.angle_gamma   90.00
#
_symmetry.space_group_name_H-M   'P 1'
#
loop_
_entity.id
_entity.type
_entity.pdbx_description
1 polymer ?
#
loop_
_entity_poly.entity_id
_entity_poly.type
_entity_poly.pdbx_seq_one_letter_code
_entity_poly.pdbx_strand_id
1 'polypeptide(L)'
;MRALIGGLEPDWVAKDDNEIPAMKLGALRVRVIAAALNRADLYMLEGTYSPTLKPGDVYPAGMEFAGVVETSSPLAPQYPVGTRVMGVTMGAFADYALCDPRMVLPIPEGMSFEEAAALPVALATENDALTQAGFTSGNRVLIVGGTTSIGLIAIALAKALGAGTVIATTTSADKRPAMTEAGADVTIDTTTEDLAAAVLAATDGQGVDVTLDHIGGALFAHLPAATRIGGTIVNIGRLAGPGTSLDLDQLAFRRQRLIGTTFSVRTPDELGEVCGALHAAVLPALAAGRIQPRIDKIFPFERAIDAAKRLRSNEALGKIVLSFADGPAEEPADRAPVANFFGSITQLGYVVHDIDASIEGFVRCGIGPWFLLRNVQPENFTYRGRPSGMAMDVAVANSGNIQIEIITPVNDEPSMYRDFLDAGQEGLQHFAYWSTDYQDLYDRALAAGFTVGQEGQLGGPTGRFAYLQTEHHPGTCIEISDLDGAKAQLFEYVKLAAENWDGTHPVQVIDPAMLAAG
;
A
#
# COMPACT_ATOMS: atom_id res chain seq x y z
N MET A 1 -17.68 17.71 -20.28
CA MET A 1 -17.93 16.79 -19.15
C MET A 1 -18.76 17.52 -18.12
N ARG A 2 -19.69 16.82 -17.48
CA ARG A 2 -20.46 17.37 -16.38
C ARG A 2 -19.57 17.60 -15.18
N ALA A 3 -19.71 18.76 -14.54
CA ALA A 3 -19.08 19.07 -13.28
C ALA A 3 -19.90 20.11 -12.50
N LEU A 4 -19.81 20.07 -11.18
CA LEU A 4 -20.31 21.12 -10.29
C LEU A 4 -19.19 22.13 -10.02
N ILE A 5 -19.50 23.41 -10.22
CA ILE A 5 -18.58 24.52 -10.02
C ILE A 5 -19.08 25.40 -8.86
N GLY A 6 -18.22 25.64 -7.87
CA GLY A 6 -18.47 26.57 -6.77
C GLY A 6 -17.96 27.98 -7.07
N GLY A 7 -18.46 28.96 -6.32
CA GLY A 7 -18.01 30.37 -6.40
C GLY A 7 -18.69 31.22 -7.47
N LEU A 8 -19.48 30.62 -8.37
CA LEU A 8 -20.25 31.35 -9.38
C LEU A 8 -21.57 31.90 -8.82
N GLU A 9 -22.20 31.15 -7.93
CA GLU A 9 -23.47 31.45 -7.26
C GLU A 9 -23.39 31.00 -5.80
N PRO A 10 -24.37 31.32 -4.92
CA PRO A 10 -24.38 30.85 -3.54
C PRO A 10 -24.40 29.31 -3.38
N ASP A 11 -24.91 28.61 -4.40
CA ASP A 11 -24.89 27.15 -4.53
C ASP A 11 -24.02 26.74 -5.73
N TRP A 12 -23.75 25.44 -5.86
CA TRP A 12 -23.02 24.94 -7.03
C TRP A 12 -23.82 25.13 -8.32
N VAL A 13 -23.09 25.46 -9.39
CA VAL A 13 -23.61 25.52 -10.75
C VAL A 13 -23.17 24.28 -11.50
N ALA A 14 -24.12 23.52 -12.04
CA ALA A 14 -23.84 22.42 -12.94
C ALA A 14 -23.46 22.95 -14.33
N LYS A 15 -22.33 22.46 -14.86
CA LYS A 15 -21.87 22.74 -16.22
C LYS A 15 -21.62 21.43 -16.96
N ASP A 16 -21.94 21.35 -18.25
CA ASP A 16 -21.78 20.18 -19.10
C ASP A 16 -20.69 20.34 -20.18
N ASP A 17 -20.20 21.56 -20.38
CA ASP A 17 -19.26 21.98 -21.42
C ASP A 17 -17.78 21.99 -20.99
N ASN A 18 -17.45 21.49 -19.80
CA ASN A 18 -16.07 21.48 -19.32
C ASN A 18 -15.20 20.49 -20.12
N GLU A 19 -13.92 20.81 -20.31
CA GLU A 19 -12.97 19.87 -20.88
C GLU A 19 -12.70 18.69 -19.92
N ILE A 20 -12.48 17.50 -20.49
CA ILE A 20 -12.01 16.35 -19.70
C ILE A 20 -10.55 16.64 -19.29
N PRO A 21 -10.18 16.48 -18.00
CA PRO A 21 -8.81 16.70 -17.55
C PRO A 21 -7.80 15.90 -18.38
N ALA A 22 -6.81 16.62 -18.94
CA ALA A 22 -5.69 15.99 -19.61
C ALA A 22 -4.88 15.13 -18.62
N MET A 23 -4.44 13.96 -19.07
CA MET A 23 -3.60 13.07 -18.26
C MET A 23 -2.32 13.76 -17.83
N LYS A 24 -1.90 13.50 -16.59
CA LYS A 24 -0.61 13.90 -16.05
C LYS A 24 0.22 12.68 -15.70
N LEU A 25 1.53 12.79 -15.85
CA LEU A 25 2.46 11.78 -15.37
C LEU A 25 2.33 11.66 -13.84
N GLY A 26 2.26 10.44 -13.32
CA GLY A 26 2.03 10.17 -11.90
C GLY A 26 0.57 10.26 -11.44
N ALA A 27 -0.40 10.50 -12.33
CA ALA A 27 -1.81 10.58 -11.97
C ALA A 27 -2.66 9.43 -12.57
N LEU A 28 -3.81 9.18 -11.95
CA LEU A 28 -4.88 8.40 -12.54
C LEU A 28 -5.96 9.35 -13.04
N ARG A 29 -6.60 9.02 -14.17
CA ARG A 29 -7.91 9.57 -14.52
C ARG A 29 -8.96 8.51 -14.28
N VAL A 30 -9.86 8.82 -13.37
CA VAL A 30 -10.95 7.95 -12.95
C VAL A 30 -12.23 8.49 -13.54
N ARG A 31 -13.01 7.61 -14.15
CA ARG A 31 -14.40 7.91 -14.49
C ARG A 31 -15.25 7.70 -13.24
N VAL A 32 -15.80 8.79 -12.72
CA VAL A 32 -16.52 8.82 -11.44
C VAL A 32 -17.91 8.25 -11.64
N ILE A 33 -18.29 7.32 -10.76
CA ILE A 33 -19.61 6.67 -10.75
C ILE A 33 -20.45 7.17 -9.57
N ALA A 34 -19.79 7.40 -8.44
CA ALA A 34 -20.41 8.01 -7.28
C ALA A 34 -19.44 8.98 -6.59
N ALA A 35 -19.99 10.00 -5.96
CA ALA A 35 -19.25 10.93 -5.11
C ALA A 35 -20.08 11.24 -3.86
N ALA A 36 -19.45 11.64 -2.75
CA ALA A 36 -20.19 11.90 -1.52
C ALA A 36 -19.94 13.29 -0.96
N LEU A 37 -20.98 13.85 -0.33
CA LEU A 37 -20.92 15.17 0.27
C LEU A 37 -20.30 15.13 1.67
N ASN A 38 -19.52 16.16 1.96
CA ASN A 38 -18.86 16.45 3.22
C ASN A 38 -19.36 17.80 3.74
N ARG A 39 -19.31 18.00 5.06
CA ARG A 39 -19.58 19.33 5.65
C ARG A 39 -18.60 20.38 5.08
N ALA A 40 -17.36 19.95 4.82
CA ALA A 40 -16.34 20.77 4.20
C ALA A 40 -16.75 21.33 2.83
N ASP A 41 -17.57 20.63 2.05
CA ASP A 41 -18.07 21.13 0.77
C ASP A 41 -18.99 22.37 0.96
N LEU A 42 -19.74 22.44 2.06
CA LEU A 42 -20.52 23.64 2.42
C LEU A 42 -19.61 24.79 2.88
N TYR A 43 -18.58 24.49 3.66
CA TYR A 43 -17.58 25.49 4.07
C TYR A 43 -16.80 26.05 2.89
N MET A 44 -16.63 25.28 1.81
CA MET A 44 -16.09 25.80 0.56
C MET A 44 -17.03 26.78 -0.13
N LEU A 45 -18.34 26.52 -0.15
CA LEU A 45 -19.33 27.47 -0.68
C LEU A 45 -19.35 28.78 0.12
N GLU A 46 -19.17 28.68 1.44
CA GLU A 46 -19.11 29.81 2.35
C GLU A 46 -17.75 30.55 2.33
N GLY A 47 -16.72 29.99 1.70
CA GLY A 47 -15.36 30.53 1.69
C GLY A 47 -14.65 30.47 3.05
N THR A 48 -15.02 29.51 3.91
CA THR A 48 -14.52 29.37 5.29
C THR A 48 -13.66 28.11 5.51
N TYR A 49 -13.54 27.24 4.50
CA TYR A 49 -12.83 25.97 4.61
C TYR A 49 -11.30 26.09 4.82
N SER A 50 -10.68 27.12 4.24
CA SER A 50 -9.24 27.37 4.31
C SER A 50 -8.98 28.87 4.48
N PRO A 51 -7.93 29.29 5.21
CA PRO A 51 -7.56 30.70 5.32
C PRO A 51 -7.24 31.37 3.98
N THR A 52 -6.95 30.60 2.93
CA THR A 52 -6.62 31.13 1.59
C THR A 52 -7.82 31.22 0.66
N LEU A 53 -8.91 30.51 0.96
CA LEU A 53 -10.13 30.53 0.15
C LEU A 53 -10.98 31.74 0.51
N LYS A 54 -11.50 32.45 -0.48
CA LYS A 54 -12.39 33.59 -0.30
C LYS A 54 -13.76 33.34 -0.91
N PRO A 55 -14.83 33.92 -0.35
CA PRO A 55 -16.13 33.92 -1.01
C PRO A 55 -16.02 34.48 -2.44
N GLY A 56 -16.53 33.73 -3.42
CA GLY A 56 -16.47 34.08 -4.84
C GLY A 56 -15.27 33.51 -5.61
N ASP A 57 -14.32 32.86 -4.94
CA ASP A 57 -13.29 32.10 -5.65
C ASP A 57 -13.94 30.94 -6.42
N VAL A 58 -13.64 30.82 -7.72
CA VAL A 58 -14.21 29.78 -8.59
C VAL A 58 -13.39 28.49 -8.48
N TYR A 59 -14.04 27.37 -8.19
CA TYR A 59 -13.37 26.08 -8.00
C TYR A 59 -14.24 24.89 -8.46
N PRO A 60 -13.62 23.75 -8.83
CA PRO A 60 -14.35 22.51 -9.06
C PRO A 60 -14.77 21.88 -7.73
N ALA A 61 -16.05 21.52 -7.59
CA ALA A 61 -16.62 21.06 -6.32
C ALA A 61 -16.40 19.55 -6.04
N GLY A 62 -16.48 19.17 -4.77
CA GLY A 62 -16.38 17.79 -4.30
C GLY A 62 -14.98 17.37 -3.87
N MET A 63 -14.91 16.45 -2.90
CA MET A 63 -13.68 16.01 -2.26
C MET A 63 -13.42 14.50 -2.32
N GLU A 64 -14.44 13.68 -2.53
CA GLU A 64 -14.32 12.21 -2.56
C GLU A 64 -15.18 11.56 -3.62
N PHE A 65 -14.69 10.44 -4.16
CA PHE A 65 -15.32 9.70 -5.24
C PHE A 65 -15.12 8.20 -5.11
N ALA A 66 -15.90 7.47 -5.90
CA ALA A 66 -15.67 6.11 -6.31
C ALA A 66 -15.94 5.97 -7.81
N GLY A 67 -15.11 5.19 -8.49
CA GLY A 67 -15.25 4.96 -9.92
C GLY A 67 -14.27 3.95 -10.49
N VAL A 68 -14.06 4.03 -11.80
CA VAL A 68 -13.22 3.10 -12.55
C VAL A 68 -12.05 3.84 -13.18
N VAL A 69 -10.83 3.32 -13.03
CA VAL A 69 -9.64 3.86 -13.67
C VAL A 69 -9.83 3.77 -15.19
N GLU A 70 -9.99 4.93 -15.84
CA GLU A 70 -10.10 5.03 -17.28
C GLU A 70 -8.72 5.07 -17.92
N THR A 71 -7.77 5.78 -17.30
CA THR A 71 -6.39 5.81 -17.74
C THR A 71 -5.46 5.87 -16.54
N SER A 72 -4.40 5.08 -16.59
CA SER A 72 -3.37 5.03 -15.56
C SER A 72 -2.04 5.54 -16.11
N SER A 73 -1.34 6.35 -15.31
CA SER A 73 0.02 6.76 -15.64
C SER A 73 0.98 5.57 -15.53
N PRO A 74 2.03 5.49 -16.37
CA PRO A 74 3.10 4.52 -16.20
C PRO A 74 3.81 4.58 -14.83
N LEU A 75 3.73 5.69 -14.10
CA LEU A 75 4.24 5.83 -12.73
C LEU A 75 3.24 5.40 -11.63
N ALA A 76 2.07 4.89 -12.03
CA ALA A 76 1.04 4.37 -11.14
C ALA A 76 0.62 2.93 -11.52
N PRO A 77 1.58 2.00 -11.74
CA PRO A 77 1.29 0.67 -12.30
C PRO A 77 0.40 -0.21 -11.40
N GLN A 78 0.30 0.12 -10.11
CA GLN A 78 -0.53 -0.60 -9.14
C GLN A 78 -2.04 -0.47 -9.39
N TYR A 79 -2.47 0.47 -10.25
CA TYR A 79 -3.86 0.66 -10.64
C TYR A 79 -4.00 0.61 -12.16
N PRO A 80 -4.12 -0.58 -12.78
CA PRO A 80 -4.36 -0.69 -14.21
C PRO A 80 -5.74 -0.13 -14.62
N VAL A 81 -5.91 0.14 -15.91
CA VAL A 81 -7.21 0.51 -16.49
C VAL A 81 -8.26 -0.56 -16.14
N GLY A 82 -9.48 -0.13 -15.82
CA GLY A 82 -10.57 -1.00 -15.37
C GLY A 82 -10.60 -1.24 -13.86
N THR A 83 -9.57 -0.84 -13.10
CA THR A 83 -9.58 -1.01 -11.64
C THR A 83 -10.67 -0.15 -11.00
N ARG A 84 -11.47 -0.76 -10.12
CA ARG A 84 -12.47 -0.07 -9.31
C ARG A 84 -11.78 0.58 -8.11
N VAL A 85 -11.85 1.90 -8.00
CA VAL A 85 -11.14 2.68 -6.99
C VAL A 85 -12.05 3.69 -6.29
N MET A 86 -11.79 3.94 -5.01
CA MET A 86 -12.33 5.05 -4.26
C MET A 86 -11.19 5.95 -3.78
N GLY A 87 -11.44 7.22 -3.57
CA GLY A 87 -10.37 8.11 -3.15
C GLY A 87 -10.79 9.54 -2.86
N VAL A 88 -9.79 10.34 -2.51
CA VAL A 88 -9.91 11.76 -2.20
C VAL A 88 -9.29 12.56 -3.34
N THR A 89 -9.99 13.55 -3.86
CA THR A 89 -9.45 14.56 -4.77
C THR A 89 -10.39 15.75 -4.85
N MET A 90 -9.84 16.94 -5.08
CA MET A 90 -10.64 18.13 -5.34
C MET A 90 -11.28 18.05 -6.72
N GLY A 91 -12.55 18.47 -6.82
CA GLY A 91 -13.28 18.41 -8.08
C GLY A 91 -13.97 17.08 -8.35
N ALA A 92 -14.17 16.26 -7.31
CA ALA A 92 -14.79 14.94 -7.42
C ALA A 92 -16.26 14.95 -7.88
N PHE A 93 -16.96 16.08 -7.83
CA PHE A 93 -18.32 16.20 -8.37
C PHE A 93 -18.31 16.47 -9.87
N ALA A 94 -17.72 15.56 -10.63
CA ALA A 94 -17.58 15.62 -12.08
C ALA A 94 -17.55 14.20 -12.69
N ASP A 95 -17.84 14.06 -13.98
CA ASP A 95 -17.81 12.75 -14.67
C ASP A 95 -16.40 12.10 -14.64
N TYR A 96 -15.34 12.92 -14.59
CA TYR A 96 -13.95 12.48 -14.52
C TYR A 96 -13.18 13.22 -13.45
N ALA A 97 -12.35 12.50 -12.72
CA ALA A 97 -11.45 13.04 -11.72
C ALA A 97 -10.00 12.65 -12.03
N LEU A 98 -9.10 13.64 -11.94
CA LEU A 98 -7.66 13.40 -11.94
C LEU A 98 -7.21 13.29 -10.48
N CYS A 99 -6.55 12.19 -10.12
CA CYS A 99 -6.16 11.95 -8.73
C CYS A 99 -4.74 11.37 -8.61
N ASP A 100 -4.11 11.66 -7.48
CA ASP A 100 -2.84 11.06 -7.08
C ASP A 100 -3.09 9.60 -6.65
N PRO A 101 -2.34 8.61 -7.18
CA PRO A 101 -2.51 7.20 -6.82
C PRO A 101 -2.26 6.90 -5.34
N ARG A 102 -1.58 7.78 -4.59
CA ARG A 102 -1.43 7.66 -3.13
C ARG A 102 -2.71 8.00 -2.37
N MET A 103 -3.64 8.71 -3.02
CA MET A 103 -4.91 9.16 -2.43
C MET A 103 -6.10 8.28 -2.83
N VAL A 104 -5.84 7.11 -3.40
CA VAL A 104 -6.88 6.14 -3.79
C VAL A 104 -6.66 4.78 -3.16
N LEU A 105 -7.76 4.07 -2.95
CA LEU A 105 -7.84 2.70 -2.47
C LEU A 105 -8.61 1.86 -3.50
N PRO A 106 -8.24 0.59 -3.72
CA PRO A 106 -9.08 -0.31 -4.50
C PRO A 106 -10.39 -0.56 -3.75
N ILE A 107 -11.49 -0.65 -4.50
CA ILE A 107 -12.80 -1.00 -3.94
C ILE A 107 -12.84 -2.52 -3.70
N PRO A 108 -13.11 -3.00 -2.48
CA PRO A 108 -13.25 -4.43 -2.22
C PRO A 108 -14.36 -5.07 -3.07
N GLU A 109 -14.20 -6.36 -3.36
CA GLU A 109 -15.23 -7.14 -4.02
C GLU A 109 -16.56 -7.09 -3.23
N GLY A 110 -17.68 -6.98 -3.94
CA GLY A 110 -19.01 -6.91 -3.34
C GLY A 110 -19.44 -5.54 -2.80
N MET A 111 -18.54 -4.55 -2.65
CA MET A 111 -18.90 -3.19 -2.25
C MET A 111 -19.39 -2.37 -3.45
N SER A 112 -20.52 -1.67 -3.34
CA SER A 112 -21.04 -0.78 -4.39
C SER A 112 -20.20 0.50 -4.54
N PHE A 113 -20.34 1.22 -5.66
CA PHE A 113 -19.66 2.51 -5.82
C PHE A 113 -20.20 3.57 -4.87
N GLU A 114 -21.50 3.55 -4.58
CA GLU A 114 -22.15 4.48 -3.65
C GLU A 114 -21.67 4.29 -2.21
N GLU A 115 -21.51 3.05 -1.77
CA GLU A 115 -20.87 2.74 -0.49
C GLU A 115 -19.40 3.16 -0.50
N ALA A 116 -18.66 2.80 -1.54
CA ALA A 116 -17.24 3.13 -1.64
C ALA A 116 -16.99 4.64 -1.65
N ALA A 117 -17.85 5.45 -2.29
CA ALA A 117 -17.73 6.90 -2.32
C ALA A 117 -17.96 7.56 -0.95
N ALA A 118 -18.65 6.88 -0.02
CA ALA A 118 -19.02 7.40 1.28
C ALA A 118 -17.92 7.26 2.35
N LEU A 119 -16.76 6.70 2.00
CA LEU A 119 -15.70 6.30 2.92
C LEU A 119 -14.43 7.18 2.93
N PRO A 120 -13.87 7.63 1.79
CA PRO A 120 -12.47 8.06 1.71
C PRO A 120 -12.08 9.19 2.68
N VAL A 121 -12.85 10.28 2.71
CA VAL A 121 -12.53 11.43 3.58
C VAL A 121 -12.64 11.04 5.05
N ALA A 122 -13.68 10.29 5.42
CA ALA A 122 -13.89 9.88 6.80
C ALA A 122 -12.78 8.92 7.26
N LEU A 123 -12.44 7.92 6.45
CA LEU A 123 -11.35 6.98 6.76
C LEU A 123 -10.01 7.69 6.92
N ALA A 124 -9.65 8.57 5.97
CA ALA A 124 -8.42 9.32 6.03
C ALA A 124 -8.37 10.21 7.28
N THR A 125 -9.46 10.94 7.56
CA THR A 125 -9.54 11.88 8.70
C THR A 125 -9.38 11.15 10.02
N GLU A 126 -10.13 10.06 10.22
CA GLU A 126 -10.17 9.36 11.49
C GLU A 126 -8.92 8.50 11.74
N ASN A 127 -8.39 7.85 10.70
CA ASN A 127 -7.14 7.10 10.82
C ASN A 127 -5.96 8.01 11.17
N ASP A 128 -5.88 9.18 10.52
CA ASP A 128 -4.86 10.18 10.82
C ASP A 128 -5.01 10.76 12.23
N ALA A 129 -6.24 11.06 12.67
CA ALA A 129 -6.49 11.55 14.02
C ALA A 129 -6.12 10.52 15.10
N LEU A 130 -6.46 9.24 14.90
CA LEU A 130 -6.04 8.14 15.78
C LEU A 130 -4.51 8.00 15.80
N THR A 131 -3.86 8.11 14.64
CA THR A 131 -2.40 8.02 14.51
C THR A 131 -1.71 9.16 15.28
N GLN A 132 -2.14 10.41 15.09
CA GLN A 132 -1.62 11.57 15.82
C GLN A 132 -1.86 11.48 17.33
N ALA A 133 -2.96 10.84 17.73
CA ALA A 133 -3.26 10.58 19.15
C ALA A 133 -2.33 9.54 19.78
N GLY A 134 -1.61 8.75 18.98
CA GLY A 134 -0.82 7.61 19.43
C GLY A 134 -1.68 6.40 19.78
N PHE A 135 -2.81 6.21 19.08
CA PHE A 135 -3.71 5.09 19.30
C PHE A 135 -2.99 3.74 19.15
N THR A 136 -3.33 2.81 20.03
CA THR A 136 -2.93 1.41 19.98
C THR A 136 -4.12 0.51 20.31
N SER A 137 -4.10 -0.72 19.80
CA SER A 137 -5.10 -1.73 20.14
C SER A 137 -5.26 -1.85 21.67
N GLY A 138 -6.50 -1.94 22.14
CA GLY A 138 -6.87 -1.94 23.56
C GLY A 138 -7.14 -0.56 24.15
N ASN A 139 -6.80 0.54 23.46
CA ASN A 139 -7.17 1.89 23.93
C ASN A 139 -8.68 2.09 23.97
N ARG A 140 -9.12 2.94 24.89
CA ARG A 140 -10.50 3.41 24.98
C ARG A 140 -10.62 4.73 24.22
N VAL A 141 -11.63 4.84 23.39
CA VAL A 141 -11.80 5.97 22.47
C VAL A 141 -13.14 6.65 22.70
N LEU A 142 -13.13 7.98 22.85
CA LEU A 142 -14.33 8.81 22.85
C LEU A 142 -14.50 9.49 21.48
N ILE A 143 -15.62 9.27 20.82
CA ILE A 143 -16.01 9.94 19.57
C ILE A 143 -17.07 10.99 19.89
N VAL A 144 -16.71 12.28 19.79
CA VAL A 144 -17.63 13.38 20.06
C VAL A 144 -18.38 13.74 18.78
N GLY A 145 -19.71 13.60 18.80
CA GLY A 145 -20.53 13.74 17.59
C GLY A 145 -20.62 12.45 16.76
N GLY A 146 -20.81 11.31 17.43
CA GLY A 146 -20.86 9.98 16.82
C GLY A 146 -21.98 9.75 15.81
N THR A 147 -23.04 10.58 15.82
CA THR A 147 -24.12 10.51 14.82
C THR A 147 -23.84 11.31 13.54
N THR A 148 -22.68 11.95 13.45
CA THR A 148 -22.21 12.53 12.18
C THR A 148 -21.78 11.41 11.23
N SER A 149 -21.77 11.67 9.92
CA SER A 149 -21.32 10.68 8.93
C SER A 149 -19.88 10.22 9.17
N ILE A 150 -18.99 11.15 9.52
CA ILE A 150 -17.60 10.86 9.88
C ILE A 150 -17.54 10.14 11.23
N GLY A 151 -18.31 10.57 12.23
CA GLY A 151 -18.34 9.94 13.56
C GLY A 151 -18.78 8.47 13.53
N LEU A 152 -19.74 8.10 12.67
CA LEU A 152 -20.12 6.70 12.47
C LEU A 152 -18.96 5.86 11.91
N ILE A 153 -18.20 6.41 10.97
CA ILE A 153 -16.98 5.76 10.46
C ILE A 153 -15.89 5.72 11.52
N ALA A 154 -15.73 6.76 12.35
CA ALA A 154 -14.77 6.80 13.44
C ALA A 154 -15.00 5.67 14.45
N ILE A 155 -16.27 5.42 14.80
CA ILE A 155 -16.68 4.32 15.67
C ILE A 155 -16.27 2.98 15.05
N ALA A 156 -16.70 2.73 13.81
CA ALA A 156 -16.43 1.47 13.11
C ALA A 156 -14.93 1.23 12.92
N LEU A 157 -14.18 2.28 12.55
CA LEU A 157 -12.73 2.24 12.38
C LEU A 157 -12.02 1.94 13.70
N ALA A 158 -12.35 2.65 14.79
CA ALA A 158 -11.74 2.40 16.09
C ALA A 158 -11.95 0.95 16.55
N LYS A 159 -13.16 0.40 16.39
CA LYS A 159 -13.44 -1.02 16.67
C LYS A 159 -12.64 -1.94 15.76
N ALA A 160 -12.58 -1.66 14.46
CA ALA A 160 -11.85 -2.47 13.51
C ALA A 160 -10.33 -2.48 13.75
N LEU A 161 -9.78 -1.41 14.33
CA LEU A 161 -8.37 -1.29 14.72
C LEU A 161 -8.10 -1.82 16.15
N GLY A 162 -9.10 -2.41 16.81
CA GLY A 162 -8.93 -3.11 18.09
C GLY A 162 -9.09 -2.22 19.33
N ALA A 163 -9.82 -1.10 19.25
CA ALA A 163 -10.17 -0.34 20.45
C ALA A 163 -10.88 -1.23 21.48
N GLY A 164 -10.42 -1.16 22.74
CA GLY A 164 -10.98 -1.96 23.83
C GLY A 164 -12.38 -1.51 24.21
N THR A 165 -12.63 -0.20 24.15
CA THR A 165 -13.97 0.39 24.37
C THR A 165 -14.12 1.62 23.49
N VAL A 166 -15.25 1.74 22.80
CA VAL A 166 -15.62 2.91 22.02
C VAL A 166 -16.86 3.55 22.62
N ILE A 167 -16.71 4.79 23.05
CA ILE A 167 -17.78 5.62 23.60
C ILE A 167 -18.11 6.70 22.58
N ALA A 168 -19.39 6.95 22.31
CA ALA A 168 -19.80 7.93 21.32
C ALA A 168 -20.88 8.87 21.86
N THR A 169 -20.79 10.15 21.53
CA THR A 169 -21.76 11.16 21.98
C THR A 169 -22.73 11.58 20.87
N THR A 170 -23.92 11.99 21.26
CA THR A 170 -24.89 12.62 20.37
C THR A 170 -25.72 13.65 21.13
N THR A 171 -26.43 14.49 20.39
CA THR A 171 -27.52 15.33 20.89
C THR A 171 -28.89 14.87 20.39
N SER A 172 -28.95 13.71 19.72
CA SER A 172 -30.14 13.15 19.10
C SER A 172 -30.39 11.74 19.64
N ALA A 173 -31.19 11.65 20.71
CA ALA A 173 -31.52 10.37 21.36
C ALA A 173 -32.04 9.31 20.38
N ASP A 174 -32.84 9.72 19.39
CA ASP A 174 -33.41 8.88 18.33
C ASP A 174 -32.36 8.29 17.38
N LYS A 175 -31.18 8.93 17.29
CA LYS A 175 -30.06 8.47 16.45
C LYS A 175 -29.05 7.57 17.20
N ARG A 176 -29.23 7.31 18.50
CA ARG A 176 -28.34 6.42 19.28
C ARG A 176 -28.19 5.00 18.71
N PRO A 177 -29.24 4.34 18.18
CA PRO A 177 -29.09 3.01 17.58
C PRO A 177 -28.03 2.96 16.49
N ALA A 178 -27.89 4.03 15.71
CA ALA A 178 -26.88 4.14 14.66
C ALA A 178 -25.44 3.99 15.16
N MET A 179 -25.14 4.56 16.33
CA MET A 179 -23.81 4.46 16.93
C MET A 179 -23.55 3.05 17.44
N THR A 180 -24.57 2.38 17.98
CA THR A 180 -24.47 0.99 18.45
C THR A 180 -24.28 0.04 17.26
N GLU A 181 -25.04 0.23 16.18
CA GLU A 181 -24.88 -0.47 14.90
C GLU A 181 -23.47 -0.30 14.31
N ALA A 182 -22.89 0.90 14.43
CA ALA A 182 -21.52 1.17 14.01
C ALA A 182 -20.45 0.55 14.94
N GLY A 183 -20.83 0.07 16.13
CA GLY A 183 -19.95 -0.64 17.06
C GLY A 183 -19.60 0.11 18.35
N ALA A 184 -20.29 1.21 18.68
CA ALA A 184 -20.09 1.88 19.97
C ALA A 184 -20.55 0.98 21.12
N ASP A 185 -19.68 0.80 22.11
CA ASP A 185 -19.98 0.03 23.32
C ASP A 185 -20.84 0.85 24.29
N VAL A 186 -20.66 2.18 24.31
CA VAL A 186 -21.44 3.12 25.11
C VAL A 186 -21.83 4.31 24.26
N THR A 187 -23.10 4.71 24.36
CA THR A 187 -23.61 5.95 23.74
C THR A 187 -24.00 6.94 24.82
N ILE A 188 -23.81 8.24 24.59
CA ILE A 188 -24.11 9.31 25.56
C ILE A 188 -24.94 10.40 24.86
N ASP A 189 -26.10 10.73 25.41
CA ASP A 189 -26.86 11.92 25.01
C ASP A 189 -26.42 13.14 25.83
N THR A 190 -25.60 14.01 25.25
CA THR A 190 -25.05 15.18 25.93
C THR A 190 -26.06 16.30 26.20
N THR A 191 -27.33 16.12 25.80
CA THR A 191 -28.41 17.05 26.17
C THR A 191 -29.02 16.72 27.53
N THR A 192 -28.91 15.46 27.97
CA THR A 192 -29.52 14.96 29.21
C THR A 192 -28.53 14.31 30.17
N GLU A 193 -27.38 13.87 29.67
CA GLU A 193 -26.37 13.13 30.43
C GLU A 193 -25.10 13.99 30.59
N ASP A 194 -24.47 13.91 31.77
CA ASP A 194 -23.16 14.54 31.99
C ASP A 194 -22.06 13.72 31.31
N LEU A 195 -21.34 14.36 30.38
CA LEU A 195 -20.33 13.70 29.56
C LEU A 195 -19.23 13.04 30.39
N ALA A 196 -18.66 13.78 31.36
CA ALA A 196 -17.51 13.30 32.11
C ALA A 196 -17.93 12.16 33.04
N ALA A 197 -19.06 12.31 33.75
CA ALA A 197 -19.59 11.27 34.63
C ALA A 197 -19.91 9.98 33.87
N ALA A 198 -20.56 10.08 32.71
CA ALA A 198 -20.90 8.91 31.89
C ALA A 198 -19.64 8.21 31.35
N VAL A 199 -18.66 8.96 30.86
CA VAL A 199 -17.38 8.39 30.40
C VAL A 199 -16.62 7.73 31.55
N LEU A 200 -16.55 8.37 32.72
CA LEU A 200 -15.87 7.81 33.90
C LEU A 200 -16.56 6.52 34.37
N ALA A 201 -17.89 6.47 34.37
CA ALA A 201 -18.64 5.26 34.71
C ALA A 201 -18.34 4.12 33.72
N ALA A 202 -18.20 4.41 32.43
CA ALA A 202 -17.86 3.43 31.39
C ALA A 202 -16.38 3.01 31.37
N THR A 203 -15.52 3.66 32.17
CA THR A 203 -14.06 3.47 32.12
C THR A 203 -13.42 3.26 33.48
N ASP A 204 -14.19 2.79 34.47
CA ASP A 204 -13.73 2.53 35.85
C ASP A 204 -13.05 3.75 36.49
N GLY A 205 -13.60 4.93 36.23
CA GLY A 205 -13.11 6.21 36.75
C GLY A 205 -11.81 6.71 36.12
N GLN A 206 -11.29 6.05 35.08
CA GLN A 206 -10.02 6.44 34.47
C GLN A 206 -10.17 7.50 33.37
N GLY A 207 -11.28 7.49 32.63
CA GLY A 207 -11.45 8.23 31.38
C GLY A 207 -10.88 7.48 30.17
N VAL A 208 -11.11 8.03 28.97
CA VAL A 208 -10.62 7.44 27.71
C VAL A 208 -9.15 7.78 27.42
N ASP A 209 -8.48 6.94 26.64
CA ASP A 209 -7.10 7.16 26.20
C ASP A 209 -7.01 8.19 25.08
N VAL A 210 -7.96 8.13 24.13
CA VAL A 210 -8.05 9.01 22.97
C VAL A 210 -9.45 9.62 22.88
N THR A 211 -9.53 10.92 22.62
CA THR A 211 -10.77 11.62 22.30
C THR A 211 -10.67 12.23 20.91
N LEU A 212 -11.60 11.88 20.01
CA LEU A 212 -11.74 12.48 18.69
C LEU A 212 -12.93 13.42 18.71
N ASP A 213 -12.69 14.72 18.50
CA ASP A 213 -13.71 15.75 18.60
C ASP A 213 -14.08 16.35 17.24
N HIS A 214 -15.34 16.16 16.84
CA HIS A 214 -15.90 16.74 15.61
C HIS A 214 -16.74 18.01 15.89
N ILE A 215 -16.97 18.34 17.16
CA ILE A 215 -17.95 19.34 17.57
C ILE A 215 -17.29 20.68 17.93
N GLY A 216 -16.23 20.66 18.74
CA GLY A 216 -15.65 21.89 19.28
C GLY A 216 -16.63 22.66 20.19
N GLY A 217 -16.60 23.98 20.13
CA GLY A 217 -17.48 24.85 20.91
C GLY A 217 -17.38 24.66 22.43
N ALA A 218 -18.49 24.94 23.14
CA ALA A 218 -18.54 24.84 24.60
C ALA A 218 -18.33 23.41 25.13
N LEU A 219 -18.75 22.38 24.37
CA LEU A 219 -18.59 20.98 24.77
C LEU A 219 -17.12 20.58 24.93
N PHE A 220 -16.23 21.20 24.14
CA PHE A 220 -14.79 20.93 24.19
C PHE A 220 -14.20 21.11 25.60
N ALA A 221 -14.70 22.10 26.36
CA ALA A 221 -14.22 22.41 27.71
C ALA A 221 -14.42 21.25 28.70
N HIS A 222 -15.32 20.30 28.40
CA HIS A 222 -15.62 19.13 29.24
C HIS A 222 -14.81 17.88 28.87
N LEU A 223 -14.15 17.87 27.70
CA LEU A 223 -13.37 16.72 27.23
C LEU A 223 -12.16 16.37 28.11
N PRO A 224 -11.43 17.34 28.71
CA PRO A 224 -10.33 17.03 29.64
C PRO A 224 -10.75 16.15 30.82
N ALA A 225 -11.93 16.38 31.38
CA ALA A 225 -12.45 15.59 32.51
C ALA A 225 -12.83 14.15 32.11
N ALA A 226 -13.29 13.96 30.87
CA ALA A 226 -13.62 12.65 30.29
C ALA A 226 -12.39 11.88 29.78
N THR A 227 -11.29 12.58 29.49
CA THR A 227 -10.05 11.98 29.00
C THR A 227 -9.15 11.61 30.18
N ARG A 228 -8.45 10.49 30.10
CA ARG A 228 -7.58 10.04 31.19
C ARG A 228 -6.37 10.93 31.40
N ILE A 229 -5.69 10.72 32.51
CA ILE A 229 -4.39 11.33 32.78
C ILE A 229 -3.37 10.84 31.73
N GLY A 230 -2.70 11.77 31.05
CA GLY A 230 -1.77 11.50 29.95
C GLY A 230 -2.44 11.15 28.62
N GLY A 231 -3.77 11.18 28.53
CA GLY A 231 -4.50 10.93 27.28
C GLY A 231 -4.40 12.08 26.28
N THR A 232 -4.89 11.83 25.07
CA THR A 232 -4.84 12.78 23.95
C THR A 232 -6.23 13.15 23.47
N ILE A 233 -6.48 14.45 23.27
CA ILE A 233 -7.70 14.97 22.65
C ILE A 233 -7.29 15.57 21.29
N VAL A 234 -7.94 15.11 20.22
CA VAL A 234 -7.73 15.59 18.86
C VAL A 234 -8.98 16.33 18.40
N ASN A 235 -8.86 17.65 18.22
CA ASN A 235 -9.91 18.45 17.58
C ASN A 235 -9.78 18.34 16.05
N ILE A 236 -10.83 17.80 15.45
CA ILE A 236 -10.96 17.55 14.01
C ILE A 236 -11.94 18.56 13.41
N GLY A 237 -13.13 18.64 13.99
CA GLY A 237 -14.24 19.47 13.52
C GLY A 237 -14.63 20.57 14.50
N ARG A 238 -15.36 21.57 13.99
CA ARG A 238 -15.85 22.73 14.78
C ARG A 238 -17.33 23.00 14.50
N LEU A 239 -18.16 21.95 14.46
CA LEU A 239 -19.59 22.07 14.13
C LEU A 239 -20.36 23.00 15.08
N ALA A 240 -19.96 23.08 16.36
CA ALA A 240 -20.52 23.99 17.37
C ALA A 240 -19.72 25.29 17.53
N GLY A 241 -18.83 25.59 16.60
CA GLY A 241 -18.02 26.80 16.57
C GLY A 241 -16.54 26.58 16.96
N PRO A 242 -15.66 27.53 16.56
CA PRO A 242 -14.21 27.37 16.70
C PRO A 242 -13.65 27.78 18.07
N GLY A 243 -14.46 28.41 18.92
CA GLY A 243 -14.03 28.96 20.21
C GLY A 243 -14.46 28.10 21.40
N THR A 244 -13.59 28.01 22.40
CA THR A 244 -13.91 27.38 23.70
C THR A 244 -13.12 28.04 24.82
N SER A 245 -13.59 27.94 26.06
CA SER A 245 -12.89 28.39 27.24
C SER A 245 -12.35 27.17 27.99
N LEU A 246 -11.02 27.06 28.07
CA LEU A 246 -10.36 25.91 28.66
C LEU A 246 -9.74 26.27 30.01
N ASP A 247 -10.05 25.47 31.02
CA ASP A 247 -9.36 25.49 32.31
C ASP A 247 -7.97 24.84 32.17
N LEU A 248 -6.92 25.65 32.26
CA LEU A 248 -5.55 25.19 32.08
C LEU A 248 -5.04 24.35 33.26
N ASP A 249 -5.60 24.51 34.46
CA ASP A 249 -5.23 23.68 35.61
C ASP A 249 -5.72 22.24 35.41
N GLN A 250 -6.91 22.05 34.84
CA GLN A 250 -7.40 20.72 34.46
C GLN A 250 -6.47 20.02 33.47
N LEU A 251 -6.02 20.75 32.44
CA LEU A 251 -5.09 20.21 31.46
C LEU A 251 -3.74 19.85 32.08
N ALA A 252 -3.17 20.76 32.88
CA ALA A 252 -1.86 20.61 33.50
C ALA A 252 -1.84 19.45 34.50
N PHE A 253 -2.82 19.37 35.41
CA PHE A 253 -2.86 18.31 36.42
C PHE A 253 -3.09 16.92 35.80
N ARG A 254 -3.82 16.86 34.67
CA ARG A 254 -4.01 15.61 33.92
C ARG A 254 -2.88 15.32 32.91
N ARG A 255 -1.98 16.26 32.64
CA ARG A 255 -0.85 16.10 31.69
C ARG A 255 -1.29 15.63 30.31
N GLN A 256 -2.41 16.16 29.83
CA GLN A 256 -3.02 15.75 28.57
C GLN A 256 -2.40 16.46 27.38
N ARG A 257 -2.55 15.85 26.20
CA ARG A 257 -2.17 16.44 24.92
C ARG A 257 -3.42 16.95 24.21
N LEU A 258 -3.36 18.18 23.69
CA LEU A 258 -4.37 18.74 22.78
C LEU A 258 -3.75 18.90 21.40
N ILE A 259 -4.37 18.30 20.39
CA ILE A 259 -3.93 18.35 19.00
C ILE A 259 -5.06 18.93 18.16
N GLY A 260 -4.76 19.92 17.32
CA GLY A 260 -5.66 20.38 16.28
C GLY A 260 -5.21 19.85 14.93
N THR A 261 -6.13 19.34 14.11
CA THR A 261 -5.80 18.80 12.80
C THR A 261 -6.76 19.30 11.72
N THR A 262 -6.29 19.31 10.46
CA THR A 262 -7.08 19.67 9.27
C THR A 262 -6.35 19.20 8.01
N PHE A 263 -7.09 18.90 6.94
CA PHE A 263 -6.53 18.60 5.63
C PHE A 263 -6.33 19.85 4.76
N SER A 264 -7.06 20.94 5.04
CA SER A 264 -7.14 22.11 4.15
C SER A 264 -5.83 22.86 3.91
N VAL A 265 -4.81 22.66 4.76
CA VAL A 265 -3.50 23.31 4.66
C VAL A 265 -2.34 22.33 4.50
N ARG A 266 -2.63 21.04 4.29
CA ARG A 266 -1.60 20.02 4.08
C ARG A 266 -1.07 20.06 2.66
N THR A 267 0.21 19.73 2.53
CA THR A 267 0.86 19.50 1.26
C THR A 267 0.34 18.23 0.58
N PRO A 268 0.48 18.10 -0.75
CA PRO A 268 0.13 16.87 -1.45
C PRO A 268 0.85 15.62 -0.90
N ASP A 269 2.10 15.76 -0.45
CA ASP A 269 2.87 14.63 0.11
C ASP A 269 2.33 14.18 1.46
N GLU A 270 2.01 15.12 2.37
CA GLU A 270 1.35 14.79 3.65
C GLU A 270 -0.01 14.11 3.42
N LEU A 271 -0.79 14.57 2.44
CA LEU A 271 -2.07 13.92 2.08
C LEU A 271 -1.86 12.53 1.49
N GLY A 272 -0.82 12.35 0.68
CA GLY A 272 -0.42 11.05 0.13
C GLY A 272 0.00 10.06 1.22
N GLU A 273 0.76 10.50 2.22
CA GLU A 273 1.13 9.66 3.38
C GLU A 273 -0.09 9.24 4.20
N VAL A 274 -0.98 10.19 4.49
CA VAL A 274 -2.21 9.95 5.26
C VAL A 274 -3.12 8.96 4.57
N CYS A 275 -3.35 9.12 3.26
CA CYS A 275 -4.20 8.21 2.50
C CYS A 275 -3.51 6.86 2.26
N GLY A 276 -2.20 6.86 1.99
CA GLY A 276 -1.41 5.63 1.79
C GLY A 276 -1.39 4.74 3.03
N ALA A 277 -1.40 5.32 4.24
CA ALA A 277 -1.48 4.57 5.49
C ALA A 277 -2.77 3.71 5.61
N LEU A 278 -3.83 4.06 4.88
CA LEU A 278 -5.08 3.30 4.88
C LEU A 278 -4.95 1.92 4.22
N HIS A 279 -4.01 1.72 3.28
CA HIS A 279 -3.80 0.41 2.64
C HIS A 279 -3.50 -0.67 3.67
N ALA A 280 -2.56 -0.42 4.58
CA ALA A 280 -2.16 -1.38 5.59
C ALA A 280 -3.17 -1.46 6.75
N ALA A 281 -3.66 -0.30 7.21
CA ALA A 281 -4.49 -0.23 8.42
C ALA A 281 -5.96 -0.62 8.19
N VAL A 282 -6.53 -0.27 7.02
CA VAL A 282 -7.99 -0.21 6.84
C VAL A 282 -8.50 -1.16 5.76
N LEU A 283 -7.75 -1.34 4.66
CA LEU A 283 -8.21 -2.16 3.53
C LEU A 283 -8.59 -3.61 3.93
N PRO A 284 -7.85 -4.30 4.83
CA PRO A 284 -8.26 -5.63 5.32
C PRO A 284 -9.59 -5.60 6.09
N ALA A 285 -9.88 -4.51 6.82
CA ALA A 285 -11.13 -4.37 7.56
C ALA A 285 -12.33 -4.12 6.64
N LEU A 286 -12.13 -3.35 5.57
CA LEU A 286 -13.14 -3.12 4.54
C LEU A 286 -13.46 -4.40 3.78
N ALA A 287 -12.43 -5.14 3.34
CA ALA A 287 -12.60 -6.42 2.65
C ALA A 287 -13.30 -7.48 3.53
N ALA A 288 -13.08 -7.44 4.84
CA ALA A 288 -13.78 -8.30 5.80
C ALA A 288 -15.18 -7.80 6.19
N GLY A 289 -15.66 -6.68 5.63
CA GLY A 289 -16.96 -6.08 5.96
C GLY A 289 -17.07 -5.52 7.38
N ARG A 290 -15.95 -5.33 8.08
CA ARG A 290 -15.92 -4.80 9.47
C ARG A 290 -16.13 -3.30 9.54
N ILE A 291 -15.94 -2.60 8.43
CA ILE A 291 -16.25 -1.18 8.29
C ILE A 291 -17.21 -1.05 7.11
N GLN A 292 -18.40 -0.52 7.39
CA GLN A 292 -19.42 -0.27 6.38
C GLN A 292 -19.94 1.17 6.52
N PRO A 293 -20.12 1.89 5.40
CA PRO A 293 -20.69 3.22 5.44
C PRO A 293 -22.19 3.14 5.68
N ARG A 294 -22.73 4.11 6.42
CA ARG A 294 -24.16 4.36 6.43
C ARG A 294 -24.49 5.41 5.38
N ILE A 295 -25.38 5.09 4.45
CA ILE A 295 -25.89 6.03 3.46
C ILE A 295 -27.24 6.58 3.96
N ASP A 296 -27.35 7.91 4.07
CA ASP A 296 -28.62 8.61 4.34
C ASP A 296 -29.49 8.60 3.08
N LYS A 297 -28.91 9.06 1.96
CA LYS A 297 -29.62 9.19 0.70
C LYS A 297 -28.69 9.28 -0.50
N ILE A 298 -29.11 8.67 -1.60
CA ILE A 298 -28.48 8.80 -2.92
C ILE A 298 -29.34 9.76 -3.75
N PHE A 299 -28.69 10.76 -4.35
CA PHE A 299 -29.28 11.69 -5.29
C PHE A 299 -28.62 11.52 -6.66
N PRO A 300 -29.37 11.60 -7.76
CA PRO A 300 -28.77 11.81 -9.07
C PRO A 300 -27.93 13.10 -9.07
N PHE A 301 -26.83 13.13 -9.83
CA PHE A 301 -25.96 14.29 -9.97
C PHE A 301 -26.73 15.59 -10.23
N GLU A 302 -27.76 15.54 -11.07
CA GLU A 302 -28.61 16.67 -11.46
C GLU A 302 -29.39 17.27 -10.26
N ARG A 303 -29.49 16.53 -9.15
CA ARG A 303 -30.16 16.94 -7.90
C ARG A 303 -29.17 17.37 -6.82
N ALA A 304 -27.94 17.74 -7.18
CA ALA A 304 -26.91 18.15 -6.21
C ALA A 304 -27.32 19.31 -5.29
N ILE A 305 -28.16 20.25 -5.76
CA ILE A 305 -28.69 21.33 -4.91
C ILE A 305 -29.57 20.77 -3.78
N ASP A 306 -30.36 19.73 -4.05
CA ASP A 306 -31.19 19.11 -3.02
C ASP A 306 -30.38 18.23 -2.08
N ALA A 307 -29.30 17.61 -2.57
CA ALA A 307 -28.30 16.96 -1.72
C ALA A 307 -27.66 17.98 -0.75
N ALA A 308 -27.28 19.17 -1.24
CA ALA A 308 -26.74 20.25 -0.41
C ALA A 308 -27.76 20.76 0.62
N LYS A 309 -29.05 20.94 0.24
CA LYS A 309 -30.12 21.28 1.19
C LYS A 309 -30.29 20.21 2.28
N ARG A 310 -30.28 18.92 1.91
CA ARG A 310 -30.34 17.82 2.88
C ARG A 310 -29.16 17.88 3.84
N LEU A 311 -27.95 18.17 3.36
CA LEU A 311 -26.77 18.32 4.22
C LEU A 311 -26.88 19.52 5.17
N ARG A 312 -27.35 20.68 4.68
CA ARG A 312 -27.55 21.89 5.48
C ARG A 312 -28.59 21.72 6.59
N SER A 313 -29.60 20.87 6.39
CA SER A 313 -30.65 20.62 7.39
C SER A 313 -30.16 20.02 8.71
N ASN A 314 -28.97 19.39 8.72
CA ASN A 314 -28.43 18.62 9.85
C ASN A 314 -29.27 17.39 10.27
N GLU A 315 -30.30 17.06 9.50
CA GLU A 315 -31.17 15.92 9.78
C GLU A 315 -30.60 14.59 9.28
N ALA A 316 -29.65 14.62 8.33
CA ALA A 316 -29.05 13.43 7.74
C ALA A 316 -28.46 12.48 8.79
N LEU A 317 -28.58 11.17 8.54
CA LEU A 317 -27.96 10.12 9.33
C LEU A 317 -27.16 9.19 8.41
N GLY A 318 -25.86 9.47 8.32
CA GLY A 318 -24.98 8.84 7.33
C GLY A 318 -24.60 9.81 6.20
N LYS A 319 -24.01 9.27 5.14
CA LYS A 319 -23.53 10.00 3.98
C LYS A 319 -24.61 10.29 2.95
N ILE A 320 -24.52 11.46 2.34
CA ILE A 320 -25.32 11.83 1.18
C ILE A 320 -24.43 11.63 -0.04
N VAL A 321 -24.91 10.83 -1.00
CA VAL A 321 -24.15 10.41 -2.17
C VAL A 321 -24.79 11.00 -3.43
N LEU A 322 -23.95 11.45 -4.37
CA LEU A 322 -24.30 11.74 -5.75
C LEU A 322 -23.96 10.53 -6.61
N SER A 323 -24.94 10.05 -7.38
CA SER A 323 -24.76 8.98 -8.37
C SER A 323 -24.74 9.59 -9.78
N PHE A 324 -23.80 9.13 -10.60
CA PHE A 324 -23.61 9.54 -11.98
C PHE A 324 -24.20 8.45 -12.88
N ALA A 325 -25.14 8.82 -13.76
CA ALA A 325 -26.01 7.87 -14.47
C ALA A 325 -25.30 6.94 -15.47
N ASP A 326 -24.05 7.22 -15.82
CA ASP A 326 -23.30 6.49 -16.84
C ASP A 326 -22.30 5.52 -16.17
N GLY A 327 -22.77 4.39 -15.64
CA GLY A 327 -21.89 3.27 -15.21
C GLY A 327 -21.14 2.64 -16.40
N PRO A 328 -19.93 2.07 -16.25
CA PRO A 328 -19.36 1.20 -17.29
C PRO A 328 -20.27 0.01 -17.53
N ALA A 329 -20.39 -0.43 -18.78
CA ALA A 329 -20.58 -1.85 -19.02
C ALA A 329 -19.38 -2.58 -18.40
N GLU A 330 -19.63 -3.59 -17.57
CA GLU A 330 -18.60 -4.47 -17.04
C GLU A 330 -17.82 -5.08 -18.21
N GLU A 331 -16.55 -4.69 -18.38
CA GLU A 331 -15.60 -5.53 -19.10
C GLU A 331 -14.89 -6.42 -18.08
N PRO A 332 -14.79 -7.73 -18.34
CA PRO A 332 -14.15 -8.65 -17.42
C PRO A 332 -12.69 -8.25 -17.24
N ALA A 333 -12.26 -8.20 -15.98
CA ALA A 333 -10.87 -8.01 -15.62
C ALA A 333 -10.06 -9.22 -16.11
N ASP A 334 -9.45 -9.10 -17.29
CA ASP A 334 -8.37 -9.99 -17.66
C ASP A 334 -7.25 -9.78 -16.64
N ARG A 335 -7.07 -10.79 -15.78
CA ARG A 335 -6.02 -10.84 -14.78
C ARG A 335 -4.68 -10.67 -15.49
N ALA A 336 -4.02 -9.54 -15.24
CA ALA A 336 -2.65 -9.35 -15.66
C ALA A 336 -1.77 -10.51 -15.14
N PRO A 337 -0.81 -11.00 -15.95
CA PRO A 337 0.04 -12.11 -15.54
C PRO A 337 0.85 -11.73 -14.29
N VAL A 338 1.09 -12.73 -13.44
CA VAL A 338 1.88 -12.62 -12.21
C VAL A 338 3.28 -12.12 -12.58
N ALA A 339 3.60 -10.88 -12.20
CA ALA A 339 4.97 -10.38 -12.27
C ALA A 339 5.86 -11.24 -11.35
N ASN A 340 7.07 -11.54 -11.80
CA ASN A 340 8.10 -12.29 -11.06
C ASN A 340 8.06 -13.83 -11.16
N PHE A 341 7.95 -14.39 -12.38
CA PHE A 341 7.85 -15.85 -12.62
C PHE A 341 8.93 -16.70 -11.92
N PHE A 342 10.20 -16.25 -11.94
CA PHE A 342 11.36 -16.95 -11.35
C PHE A 342 11.82 -16.38 -10.00
N GLY A 343 11.27 -15.25 -9.53
CA GLY A 343 11.75 -14.56 -8.33
C GLY A 343 12.87 -13.55 -8.61
N SER A 344 13.62 -13.18 -7.57
CA SER A 344 14.73 -12.23 -7.68
C SER A 344 15.99 -12.91 -8.22
N ILE A 345 16.75 -12.22 -9.08
CA ILE A 345 18.08 -12.68 -9.50
C ILE A 345 18.98 -12.75 -8.27
N THR A 346 19.64 -13.90 -8.07
CA THR A 346 20.53 -14.15 -6.92
C THR A 346 21.99 -14.34 -7.32
N GLN A 347 22.24 -14.78 -8.57
CA GLN A 347 23.58 -15.03 -9.06
C GLN A 347 23.73 -14.65 -10.54
N LEU A 348 24.94 -14.24 -10.93
CA LEU A 348 25.34 -13.91 -12.29
C LEU A 348 26.52 -14.80 -12.68
N GLY A 349 26.34 -15.64 -13.70
CA GLY A 349 27.39 -16.54 -14.16
C GLY A 349 28.09 -16.05 -15.41
N TYR A 350 29.40 -15.94 -15.32
CA TYR A 350 30.30 -15.51 -16.37
C TYR A 350 31.04 -16.73 -16.92
N VAL A 351 30.94 -16.99 -18.21
CA VAL A 351 31.72 -18.04 -18.87
C VAL A 351 32.89 -17.42 -19.60
N VAL A 352 34.09 -17.87 -19.26
CA VAL A 352 35.35 -17.25 -19.70
C VAL A 352 36.39 -18.29 -20.11
N HIS A 353 37.33 -17.87 -20.95
CA HIS A 353 38.47 -18.72 -21.34
C HIS A 353 39.53 -18.83 -20.24
N ASP A 354 39.71 -17.74 -19.47
CA ASP A 354 40.73 -17.64 -18.42
C ASP A 354 40.10 -17.16 -17.11
N ILE A 355 39.86 -18.11 -16.21
CA ILE A 355 39.26 -17.86 -14.90
C ILE A 355 40.17 -17.02 -14.00
N ASP A 356 41.50 -17.20 -14.09
CA ASP A 356 42.45 -16.49 -13.23
C ASP A 356 42.54 -15.00 -13.61
N ALA A 357 42.62 -14.72 -14.91
CA ALA A 357 42.60 -13.34 -15.42
C ALA A 357 41.27 -12.64 -15.08
N SER A 358 40.15 -13.37 -15.13
CA SER A 358 38.83 -12.84 -14.81
C SER A 358 38.69 -12.52 -13.32
N ILE A 359 39.13 -13.43 -12.44
CA ILE A 359 39.20 -13.21 -10.99
C ILE A 359 40.03 -11.95 -10.69
N GLU A 360 41.22 -11.83 -11.30
CA GLU A 360 42.08 -10.66 -11.10
C GLU A 360 41.37 -9.35 -11.52
N GLY A 361 40.61 -9.40 -12.62
CA GLY A 361 39.76 -8.30 -13.06
C GLY A 361 38.75 -7.85 -12.02
N PHE A 362 37.99 -8.78 -11.46
CA PHE A 362 37.00 -8.48 -10.43
C PHE A 362 37.62 -8.05 -9.10
N VAL A 363 38.77 -8.62 -8.72
CA VAL A 363 39.53 -8.20 -7.53
C VAL A 363 39.96 -6.73 -7.65
N ARG A 364 40.39 -6.26 -8.83
CA ARG A 364 40.70 -4.84 -9.06
C ARG A 364 39.48 -3.92 -8.92
N CYS A 365 38.27 -4.45 -9.07
CA CYS A 365 37.01 -3.75 -8.82
C CYS A 365 36.53 -3.85 -7.36
N GLY A 366 37.29 -4.48 -6.47
CA GLY A 366 36.94 -4.66 -5.07
C GLY A 366 35.93 -5.77 -4.82
N ILE A 367 35.81 -6.74 -5.74
CA ILE A 367 34.92 -7.90 -5.61
C ILE A 367 35.74 -9.13 -5.21
N GLY A 368 35.42 -9.67 -4.04
CA GLY A 368 36.07 -10.84 -3.45
C GLY A 368 35.68 -11.02 -1.98
N PRO A 369 36.29 -11.98 -1.26
CA PRO A 369 37.30 -12.90 -1.78
C PRO A 369 36.67 -13.98 -2.67
N TRP A 370 37.48 -14.60 -3.52
CA TRP A 370 37.03 -15.61 -4.49
C TRP A 370 37.28 -17.03 -4.00
N PHE A 371 36.25 -17.86 -4.06
CA PHE A 371 36.34 -19.28 -3.73
C PHE A 371 36.39 -20.09 -5.02
N LEU A 372 37.55 -20.65 -5.32
CA LEU A 372 37.89 -21.30 -6.58
C LEU A 372 37.93 -22.81 -6.44
N LEU A 373 37.17 -23.51 -7.26
CA LEU A 373 37.19 -24.96 -7.41
C LEU A 373 37.71 -25.31 -8.80
N ARG A 374 38.61 -26.30 -8.86
CA ARG A 374 39.22 -26.75 -10.11
C ARG A 374 38.70 -28.13 -10.49
N ASN A 375 38.51 -28.34 -11.79
CA ASN A 375 38.12 -29.62 -12.38
C ASN A 375 36.87 -30.24 -11.73
N VAL A 376 35.86 -29.41 -11.51
CA VAL A 376 34.55 -29.81 -10.98
C VAL A 376 33.77 -30.53 -12.08
N GLN A 377 33.25 -31.71 -11.75
CA GLN A 377 32.41 -32.50 -12.65
C GLN A 377 31.03 -32.70 -12.01
N PRO A 378 29.96 -32.06 -12.53
CA PRO A 378 28.62 -32.22 -11.99
C PRO A 378 28.11 -33.66 -12.17
N GLU A 379 27.36 -34.14 -11.18
CA GLU A 379 26.69 -35.45 -11.22
C GLU A 379 25.47 -35.40 -12.13
N ASN A 380 25.16 -36.54 -12.78
CA ASN A 380 23.98 -36.71 -13.64
C ASN A 380 23.84 -35.61 -14.72
N PHE A 381 24.95 -35.04 -15.16
CA PHE A 381 24.94 -33.92 -16.09
C PHE A 381 24.45 -34.33 -17.47
N THR A 382 23.46 -33.61 -17.98
CA THR A 382 22.98 -33.76 -19.35
C THR A 382 23.06 -32.44 -20.11
N TYR A 383 23.37 -32.53 -21.39
CA TYR A 383 23.34 -31.44 -22.34
C TYR A 383 22.36 -31.82 -23.46
N ARG A 384 21.32 -31.00 -23.64
CA ARG A 384 20.20 -31.21 -24.58
C ARG A 384 19.64 -32.63 -24.50
N GLY A 385 19.43 -33.10 -23.27
CA GLY A 385 18.87 -34.42 -22.95
C GLY A 385 19.83 -35.61 -23.17
N ARG A 386 21.12 -35.36 -23.43
CA ARG A 386 22.14 -36.42 -23.58
C ARG A 386 23.18 -36.33 -22.47
N PRO A 387 23.64 -37.45 -21.89
CA PRO A 387 24.74 -37.43 -20.93
C PRO A 387 25.99 -36.75 -21.52
N SER A 388 26.68 -35.96 -20.71
CA SER A 388 27.93 -35.28 -21.09
C SER A 388 28.94 -35.37 -19.95
N GLY A 389 30.21 -35.60 -20.29
CA GLY A 389 31.31 -35.66 -19.34
C GLY A 389 31.88 -34.29 -18.95
N MET A 390 31.15 -33.20 -19.19
CA MET A 390 31.61 -31.83 -18.97
C MET A 390 32.25 -31.65 -17.59
N ALA A 391 33.44 -31.05 -17.60
CA ALA A 391 34.13 -30.60 -16.40
C ALA A 391 34.47 -29.11 -16.53
N MET A 392 34.49 -28.40 -15.41
CA MET A 392 34.73 -26.97 -15.36
C MET A 392 35.58 -26.56 -14.16
N ASP A 393 36.32 -25.47 -14.31
CA ASP A 393 36.76 -24.65 -13.19
C ASP A 393 35.64 -23.66 -12.86
N VAL A 394 35.36 -23.47 -11.58
CA VAL A 394 34.32 -22.55 -11.11
C VAL A 394 34.82 -21.72 -9.94
N ALA A 395 34.55 -20.42 -9.95
CA ALA A 395 34.88 -19.52 -8.86
C ALA A 395 33.67 -18.68 -8.48
N VAL A 396 33.43 -18.51 -7.18
CA VAL A 396 32.32 -17.69 -6.68
C VAL A 396 32.80 -16.61 -5.72
N ALA A 397 32.19 -15.43 -5.81
CA ALA A 397 32.33 -14.33 -4.86
C ALA A 397 31.00 -13.56 -4.77
N ASN A 398 30.83 -12.74 -3.75
CA ASN A 398 29.63 -11.89 -3.63
C ASN A 398 29.98 -10.41 -3.80
N SER A 399 29.07 -9.67 -4.46
CA SER A 399 29.04 -8.21 -4.46
C SER A 399 27.68 -7.76 -3.92
N GLY A 400 27.66 -7.33 -2.65
CA GLY A 400 26.42 -7.15 -1.92
C GLY A 400 25.60 -8.44 -1.86
N ASN A 401 24.33 -8.37 -2.29
CA ASN A 401 23.41 -9.52 -2.25
C ASN A 401 23.45 -10.41 -3.50
N ILE A 402 24.26 -10.08 -4.51
CA ILE A 402 24.38 -10.86 -5.75
C ILE A 402 25.68 -11.67 -5.71
N GLN A 403 25.57 -12.98 -5.95
CA GLN A 403 26.73 -13.83 -6.17
C GLN A 403 27.19 -13.71 -7.63
N ILE A 404 28.50 -13.63 -7.84
CA ILE A 404 29.14 -13.67 -9.15
C ILE A 404 29.84 -15.01 -9.23
N GLU A 405 29.53 -15.77 -10.27
CA GLU A 405 30.16 -17.05 -10.59
C GLU A 405 30.96 -16.89 -11.88
N ILE A 406 32.16 -17.44 -11.92
CA ILE A 406 33.00 -17.51 -13.11
C ILE A 406 33.23 -18.98 -13.43
N ILE A 407 32.97 -19.38 -14.67
CA ILE A 407 33.05 -20.76 -15.15
C ILE A 407 33.99 -20.81 -16.35
N THR A 408 34.92 -21.76 -16.34
CA THR A 408 35.74 -22.12 -17.50
C THR A 408 35.60 -23.62 -17.77
N PRO A 409 35.06 -24.04 -18.93
CA PRO A 409 35.06 -25.45 -19.29
C PRO A 409 36.50 -25.93 -19.50
N VAL A 410 36.88 -27.06 -18.89
CA VAL A 410 38.27 -27.58 -18.92
C VAL A 410 38.45 -28.80 -19.83
N ASN A 411 37.39 -29.24 -20.50
CA ASN A 411 37.42 -30.29 -21.51
C ASN A 411 36.54 -29.94 -22.73
N ASP A 412 36.61 -30.74 -23.78
CA ASP A 412 35.85 -30.55 -25.02
C ASP A 412 34.49 -31.28 -25.02
N GLU A 413 33.99 -31.66 -23.83
CA GLU A 413 32.70 -32.34 -23.71
C GLU A 413 31.52 -31.37 -23.95
N PRO A 414 30.42 -31.81 -24.61
CA PRO A 414 29.32 -30.92 -24.98
C PRO A 414 28.66 -30.22 -23.79
N SER A 415 28.52 -28.90 -23.85
CA SER A 415 27.85 -28.09 -22.83
C SER A 415 27.42 -26.73 -23.40
N MET A 416 26.48 -26.06 -22.72
CA MET A 416 26.10 -24.70 -23.07
C MET A 416 27.25 -23.70 -22.83
N TYR A 417 28.17 -23.99 -21.91
CA TYR A 417 29.39 -23.20 -21.72
C TYR A 417 30.25 -23.21 -22.99
N ARG A 418 30.42 -24.39 -23.60
CA ARG A 418 31.20 -24.51 -24.82
C ARG A 418 30.49 -23.90 -26.02
N ASP A 419 29.17 -24.10 -26.14
CA ASP A 419 28.36 -23.42 -27.17
C ASP A 419 28.56 -21.89 -27.12
N PHE A 420 28.62 -21.31 -25.93
CA PHE A 420 28.82 -19.87 -25.71
C PHE A 420 30.22 -19.41 -26.18
N LEU A 421 31.28 -20.10 -25.74
CA LEU A 421 32.65 -19.75 -26.12
C LEU A 421 32.92 -19.98 -27.62
N ASP A 422 32.45 -21.10 -28.19
CA ASP A 422 32.64 -21.43 -29.61
C ASP A 422 31.87 -20.47 -30.54
N ALA A 423 30.80 -19.84 -30.04
CA ALA A 423 30.11 -18.75 -30.73
C ALA A 423 30.89 -17.42 -30.71
N GLY A 424 32.09 -17.39 -30.11
CA GLY A 424 32.93 -16.21 -29.95
C GLY A 424 32.46 -15.27 -28.84
N GLN A 425 31.65 -15.77 -27.90
CA GLN A 425 31.14 -15.00 -26.76
C GLN A 425 31.99 -15.29 -25.51
N GLU A 426 32.08 -14.31 -24.61
CA GLU A 426 32.77 -14.42 -23.34
C GLU A 426 32.19 -13.38 -22.37
N GLY A 427 32.03 -13.74 -21.10
CA GLY A 427 31.43 -12.89 -20.08
C GLY A 427 30.09 -13.43 -19.58
N LEU A 428 29.14 -12.54 -19.25
CA LEU A 428 27.87 -12.91 -18.61
C LEU A 428 27.03 -13.82 -19.51
N GLN A 429 26.86 -15.07 -19.08
CA GLN A 429 26.12 -16.09 -19.80
C GLN A 429 24.75 -16.36 -19.16
N HIS A 430 24.61 -16.31 -17.84
CA HIS A 430 23.32 -16.63 -17.22
C HIS A 430 22.98 -15.80 -16.01
N PHE A 431 21.66 -15.64 -15.82
CA PHE A 431 21.04 -15.13 -14.61
C PHE A 431 20.48 -16.31 -13.84
N ALA A 432 20.91 -16.49 -12.60
CA ALA A 432 20.43 -17.58 -11.76
C ALA A 432 19.36 -17.11 -10.77
N TYR A 433 18.38 -17.99 -10.58
CA TYR A 433 17.33 -17.87 -9.58
C TYR A 433 17.39 -19.09 -8.66
N TRP A 434 17.44 -18.84 -7.36
CA TRP A 434 17.49 -19.88 -6.35
C TRP A 434 16.11 -20.16 -5.78
N SER A 435 15.75 -21.43 -5.63
CA SER A 435 14.47 -21.86 -5.06
C SER A 435 14.68 -22.93 -4.00
N THR A 436 13.93 -22.82 -2.90
CA THR A 436 13.76 -23.91 -1.92
C THR A 436 12.65 -24.88 -2.34
N ASP A 437 11.92 -24.56 -3.41
CA ASP A 437 10.96 -25.45 -4.09
C ASP A 437 11.37 -25.56 -5.56
N TYR A 438 12.49 -26.25 -5.79
CA TYR A 438 13.08 -26.39 -7.12
C TYR A 438 12.15 -27.12 -8.10
N GLN A 439 11.49 -28.19 -7.64
CA GLN A 439 10.69 -29.03 -8.54
C GLN A 439 9.46 -28.30 -9.06
N ASP A 440 8.75 -27.55 -8.20
CA ASP A 440 7.64 -26.71 -8.66
C ASP A 440 8.11 -25.67 -9.69
N LEU A 441 9.20 -24.97 -9.40
CA LEU A 441 9.73 -23.95 -10.31
C LEU A 441 10.13 -24.56 -11.67
N TYR A 442 10.77 -25.73 -11.65
CA TYR A 442 11.15 -26.47 -12.85
C TYR A 442 9.91 -26.86 -13.67
N ASP A 443 8.92 -27.49 -13.05
CA ASP A 443 7.70 -27.95 -13.72
C ASP A 443 6.90 -26.77 -14.31
N ARG A 444 6.81 -25.65 -13.58
CA ARG A 444 6.18 -24.42 -14.06
C ARG A 444 6.92 -23.84 -15.26
N ALA A 445 8.26 -23.82 -15.24
CA ALA A 445 9.06 -23.34 -16.36
C ALA A 445 8.80 -24.17 -17.63
N LEU A 446 8.78 -25.49 -17.53
CA LEU A 446 8.43 -26.34 -18.67
C LEU A 446 7.01 -26.09 -19.16
N ALA A 447 6.04 -25.97 -18.25
CA ALA A 447 4.65 -25.68 -18.61
C ALA A 447 4.48 -24.31 -19.29
N ALA A 448 5.35 -23.35 -18.98
CA ALA A 448 5.40 -22.03 -19.61
C ALA A 448 6.14 -22.02 -20.97
N GLY A 449 6.64 -23.17 -21.42
CA GLY A 449 7.30 -23.34 -22.72
C GLY A 449 8.81 -23.14 -22.71
N PHE A 450 9.45 -23.05 -21.54
CA PHE A 450 10.91 -23.05 -21.47
C PHE A 450 11.47 -24.43 -21.82
N THR A 451 12.64 -24.45 -22.47
CA THR A 451 13.33 -25.68 -22.87
C THR A 451 14.63 -25.83 -22.08
N VAL A 452 14.87 -27.00 -21.48
CA VAL A 452 16.11 -27.29 -20.75
C VAL A 452 17.24 -27.55 -21.75
N GLY A 453 18.29 -26.74 -21.67
CA GLY A 453 19.49 -26.87 -22.49
C GLY A 453 20.59 -27.70 -21.83
N GLN A 454 20.76 -27.59 -20.52
CA GLN A 454 21.60 -28.49 -19.71
C GLN A 454 21.09 -28.53 -18.27
N GLU A 455 21.36 -29.61 -17.55
CA GLU A 455 21.00 -29.77 -16.14
C GLU A 455 21.93 -30.78 -15.46
N GLY A 456 22.04 -30.70 -14.13
CA GLY A 456 22.89 -31.59 -13.36
C GLY A 456 22.77 -31.36 -11.85
N GLN A 457 23.68 -31.96 -11.11
CA GLN A 457 23.75 -31.89 -9.66
C GLN A 457 25.17 -31.54 -9.20
N LEU A 458 25.29 -30.64 -8.23
CA LEU A 458 26.56 -30.29 -7.60
C LEU A 458 26.42 -30.29 -6.07
N GLY A 459 27.15 -31.18 -5.40
CA GLY A 459 27.05 -31.34 -3.93
C GLY A 459 25.91 -32.24 -3.48
N GLY A 460 25.60 -33.28 -4.26
CA GLY A 460 24.61 -34.30 -3.93
C GLY A 460 23.18 -34.05 -4.46
N PRO A 461 22.19 -34.85 -4.00
CA PRO A 461 20.83 -34.89 -4.58
C PRO A 461 20.04 -33.59 -4.49
N THR A 462 20.38 -32.71 -3.54
CA THR A 462 19.74 -31.40 -3.31
C THR A 462 20.49 -30.24 -3.98
N GLY A 463 21.58 -30.53 -4.71
CA GLY A 463 22.39 -29.54 -5.43
C GLY A 463 21.98 -29.38 -6.90
N ARG A 464 20.70 -29.56 -7.22
CA ARG A 464 20.20 -29.57 -8.61
C ARG A 464 20.26 -28.21 -9.25
N PHE A 465 20.52 -28.17 -10.55
CA PHE A 465 20.41 -26.97 -11.37
C PHE A 465 19.94 -27.32 -12.78
N ALA A 466 19.26 -26.37 -13.43
CA ALA A 466 18.86 -26.47 -14.82
C ALA A 466 18.99 -25.12 -15.54
N TYR A 467 19.52 -25.17 -16.76
CA TYR A 467 19.73 -24.03 -17.63
C TYR A 467 18.65 -24.06 -18.70
N LEU A 468 17.79 -23.07 -18.67
CA LEU A 468 16.69 -22.88 -19.61
C LEU A 468 17.19 -22.06 -20.79
N GLN A 469 17.06 -22.62 -22.00
CA GLN A 469 17.41 -21.93 -23.23
C GLN A 469 16.54 -20.68 -23.40
N THR A 470 17.15 -19.57 -23.82
CA THR A 470 16.40 -18.39 -24.26
C THR A 470 16.72 -18.15 -25.73
N GLU A 471 15.72 -18.35 -26.60
CA GLU A 471 15.92 -18.25 -28.05
C GLU A 471 16.10 -16.79 -28.52
N HIS A 472 15.67 -15.82 -27.72
CA HIS A 472 15.62 -14.41 -28.10
C HIS A 472 16.85 -13.59 -27.70
N HIS A 473 17.64 -14.04 -26.71
CA HIS A 473 18.88 -13.38 -26.34
C HIS A 473 20.07 -14.29 -26.65
N PRO A 474 20.87 -13.99 -27.70
CA PRO A 474 21.95 -14.86 -28.11
C PRO A 474 22.96 -15.01 -26.98
N GLY A 475 23.23 -16.27 -26.60
CA GLY A 475 24.24 -16.60 -25.60
C GLY A 475 23.81 -16.50 -24.14
N THR A 476 22.69 -15.83 -23.84
CA THR A 476 22.23 -15.69 -22.46
C THR A 476 21.15 -16.72 -22.12
N CYS A 477 21.22 -17.30 -20.93
CA CYS A 477 20.22 -18.26 -20.47
C CYS A 477 19.79 -17.99 -19.02
N ILE A 478 18.75 -18.70 -18.59
CA ILE A 478 18.26 -18.63 -17.21
C ILE A 478 18.74 -19.90 -16.51
N GLU A 479 19.40 -19.76 -15.37
CA GLU A 479 19.62 -20.88 -14.47
C GLU A 479 18.54 -20.86 -13.37
N ILE A 480 17.97 -22.03 -13.09
CA ILE A 480 17.29 -22.29 -11.83
C ILE A 480 18.13 -23.26 -11.03
N SER A 481 18.33 -22.97 -9.75
CA SER A 481 19.12 -23.83 -8.85
C SER A 481 18.36 -24.09 -7.56
N ASP A 482 18.49 -25.33 -7.10
CA ASP A 482 18.04 -25.80 -5.79
C ASP A 482 18.97 -25.20 -4.73
N LEU A 483 18.38 -24.59 -3.69
CA LEU A 483 19.10 -23.96 -2.58
C LEU A 483 18.75 -24.67 -1.28
N ASP A 484 19.24 -25.89 -1.13
CA ASP A 484 19.08 -26.70 0.08
C ASP A 484 20.40 -27.41 0.47
N GLY A 485 20.50 -27.81 1.73
CA GLY A 485 21.65 -28.56 2.26
C GLY A 485 22.98 -27.80 2.25
N ALA A 486 24.07 -28.51 1.90
CA ALA A 486 25.44 -27.99 1.96
C ALA A 486 25.70 -26.81 1.01
N LYS A 487 24.97 -26.74 -0.13
CA LYS A 487 25.08 -25.66 -1.10
C LYS A 487 24.64 -24.32 -0.52
N ALA A 488 23.53 -24.32 0.24
CA ALA A 488 23.03 -23.12 0.91
C ALA A 488 24.04 -22.58 1.94
N GLN A 489 24.65 -23.48 2.73
CA GLN A 489 25.65 -23.10 3.74
C GLN A 489 26.92 -22.50 3.11
N LEU A 490 27.39 -23.07 1.99
CA LEU A 490 28.53 -22.54 1.25
C LEU A 490 28.21 -21.12 0.75
N PHE A 491 27.05 -20.92 0.11
CA PHE A 491 26.70 -19.62 -0.46
C PHE A 491 26.48 -18.54 0.61
N GLU A 492 25.93 -18.92 1.76
CA GLU A 492 25.85 -18.03 2.92
C GLU A 492 27.25 -17.64 3.41
N TYR A 493 28.18 -18.59 3.49
CA TYR A 493 29.56 -18.32 3.88
C TYR A 493 30.29 -17.39 2.88
N VAL A 494 30.14 -17.64 1.56
CA VAL A 494 30.73 -16.79 0.51
C VAL A 494 30.22 -15.35 0.65
N LYS A 495 28.92 -15.18 0.91
CA LYS A 495 28.33 -13.86 1.16
C LYS A 495 28.95 -13.19 2.39
N LEU A 496 28.99 -13.88 3.53
CA LEU A 496 29.54 -13.33 4.77
C LEU A 496 31.03 -12.98 4.63
N ALA A 497 31.80 -13.77 3.89
CA ALA A 497 33.21 -13.50 3.62
C ALA A 497 33.42 -12.20 2.81
N ALA A 498 32.48 -11.84 1.94
CA ALA A 498 32.56 -10.65 1.11
C ALA A 498 32.16 -9.34 1.84
N GLU A 499 31.28 -9.40 2.84
CA GLU A 499 30.68 -8.20 3.46
C GLU A 499 31.70 -7.20 4.02
N ASN A 500 32.83 -7.69 4.53
CA ASN A 500 33.89 -6.86 5.13
C ASN A 500 35.28 -7.23 4.62
N TRP A 501 35.37 -7.76 3.40
CA TRP A 501 36.65 -8.17 2.84
C TRP A 501 37.58 -6.98 2.65
N ASP A 502 38.80 -7.07 3.16
CA ASP A 502 39.79 -5.98 3.19
C ASP A 502 40.79 -6.02 2.03
N GLY A 503 40.59 -6.93 1.07
CA GLY A 503 41.49 -7.15 -0.06
C GLY A 503 42.58 -8.20 0.21
N THR A 504 42.73 -8.71 1.44
CA THR A 504 43.73 -9.74 1.76
C THR A 504 43.24 -11.13 1.38
N HIS A 505 44.14 -12.01 0.94
CA HIS A 505 43.79 -13.36 0.47
C HIS A 505 42.66 -13.33 -0.58
N PRO A 506 42.91 -12.82 -1.80
CA PRO A 506 41.85 -12.62 -2.79
C PRO A 506 41.28 -13.90 -3.38
N VAL A 507 41.98 -15.03 -3.22
CA VAL A 507 41.55 -16.34 -3.76
C VAL A 507 41.79 -17.44 -2.72
N GLN A 508 40.75 -18.24 -2.46
CA GLN A 508 40.78 -19.46 -1.68
C GLN A 508 40.46 -20.64 -2.61
N VAL A 509 41.40 -21.57 -2.75
CA VAL A 509 41.14 -22.81 -3.51
C VAL A 509 40.44 -23.81 -2.60
N ILE A 510 39.26 -24.27 -2.98
CA ILE A 510 38.48 -25.28 -2.27
C ILE A 510 38.66 -26.62 -3.00
N ASP A 511 38.92 -27.69 -2.25
CA ASP A 511 38.91 -29.06 -2.76
C ASP A 511 37.45 -29.50 -3.03
N PRO A 512 37.07 -29.81 -4.28
CA PRO A 512 35.72 -30.24 -4.62
C PRO A 512 35.22 -31.45 -3.81
N ALA A 513 36.12 -32.32 -3.33
CA ALA A 513 35.75 -33.47 -2.50
C ALA A 513 35.11 -33.06 -1.16
N MET A 514 35.35 -31.83 -0.68
CA MET A 514 34.74 -31.31 0.54
C MET A 514 33.24 -31.00 0.39
N LEU A 515 32.74 -30.83 -0.84
CA LEU A 515 31.32 -30.54 -1.11
C LEU A 515 30.44 -31.80 -1.17
N ALA A 516 31.04 -32.98 -1.35
CA ALA A 516 30.32 -34.25 -1.48
C ALA A 516 30.07 -34.98 -0.14
N ALA A 517 30.63 -34.47 0.97
CA ALA A 517 30.67 -35.17 2.27
C ALA A 517 29.61 -34.68 3.30
N GLY A 518 28.55 -34.00 2.85
CA GLY A 518 27.49 -33.43 3.70
C GLY A 518 26.33 -34.37 3.99
#